data_AF-A0A1H4GH39-F1
#
_entry.id   AF-A0A1H4GH39-F1
#
_cell.length_a   1.000
_cell.length_b   1.000
_cell.length_c   1.000
_cell.angle_alpha   90.00
_cell.angle_beta   90.00
_cell.angle_gamma   90.00
#
_symmetry.space_group_name_H-M   'P 1'
#
loop_
_entity.id
_entity.type
_entity.pdbx_description
1 polymer ?
#
loop_
_entity_poly.entity_id
_entity_poly.type
_entity_poly.pdbx_seq_one_letter_code
_entity_poly.pdbx_strand_id
1 'polypeptide(L)'
;MSANNTITLTGRLVLRPFAIKSKSEHLAVYIVTDQGEYLIRQADGNPFMPNELMPLAGKTIVATGTIEDYVFLAESWYEPEV
;
A
#
# COMPACT_ATOMS: atom_id res chain seq x y z
N MET A 1 -11.59 18.89 -14.08
CA MET A 1 -11.00 19.07 -12.74
C MET A 1 -11.30 17.79 -11.98
N SER A 2 -10.42 16.79 -12.06
CA SER A 2 -10.60 15.55 -11.30
C SER A 2 -10.27 15.88 -9.86
N ALA A 3 -11.27 15.80 -8.97
CA ALA A 3 -11.05 15.88 -7.55
C ALA A 3 -10.22 14.65 -7.16
N ASN A 4 -8.91 14.82 -6.96
CA ASN A 4 -8.08 13.80 -6.34
C ASN A 4 -8.59 13.68 -4.90
N ASN A 5 -9.46 12.71 -4.66
CA ASN A 5 -10.03 12.47 -3.34
C ASN A 5 -9.00 11.69 -2.52
N THR A 6 -7.92 12.39 -2.15
CA THR A 6 -6.86 11.83 -1.33
C THR A 6 -7.44 11.51 0.06
N ILE A 7 -7.17 10.30 0.54
CA ILE A 7 -7.58 9.82 1.86
C ILE A 7 -6.36 9.47 2.69
N THR A 8 -6.50 9.52 4.00
CA THR A 8 -5.48 9.06 4.95
C THR A 8 -5.96 7.77 5.61
N LEU A 9 -5.11 6.76 5.58
CA LEU A 9 -5.34 5.44 6.14
C LEU A 9 -4.28 5.14 7.21
N THR A 10 -4.71 4.62 8.35
CA THR A 10 -3.84 4.08 9.38
C THR A 10 -4.02 2.58 9.42
N GLY A 11 -2.93 1.83 9.26
CA GLY A 11 -3.03 0.39 9.18
C GLY A 11 -1.70 -0.32 9.30
N ARG A 12 -1.78 -1.63 9.50
CA ARG A 12 -0.61 -2.50 9.57
C ARG A 12 -0.23 -2.98 8.18
N LEU A 13 1.05 -2.88 7.84
CA LEU A 13 1.56 -3.46 6.62
C LEU A 13 1.73 -4.98 6.76
N VAL A 14 1.26 -5.73 5.79
CA VAL A 14 1.35 -7.19 5.76
C VAL A 14 1.85 -7.65 4.39
N LEU A 15 2.89 -8.48 4.37
CA LEU A 15 3.32 -9.16 3.14
C LEU A 15 2.39 -10.34 2.87
N ARG A 16 1.84 -10.41 1.66
CA ARG A 16 1.04 -11.54 1.19
C ARG A 16 1.46 -11.96 -0.22
N PRO A 17 1.32 -13.24 -0.57
CA PRO A 17 1.47 -13.69 -1.96
C PRO A 17 0.42 -12.99 -2.84
N PHE A 18 0.86 -12.41 -3.94
CA PHE A 18 0.02 -11.81 -4.98
C PHE A 18 0.06 -12.66 -6.24
N ALA A 19 -1.08 -12.71 -6.96
CA ALA A 19 -1.24 -13.45 -8.21
C ALA A 19 -0.83 -14.93 -8.11
N ILE A 20 -1.26 -15.58 -7.02
CA ILE A 20 -1.01 -17.00 -6.72
C ILE A 20 -1.43 -17.85 -7.92
N LYS A 21 -0.56 -18.75 -8.39
CA LYS A 21 -0.73 -19.59 -9.59
C LYS A 21 -0.56 -18.87 -10.95
N SER A 22 0.05 -17.69 -10.99
CA SER A 22 0.43 -17.03 -12.24
C SER A 22 1.95 -16.95 -12.39
N LYS A 23 2.45 -16.73 -13.62
CA LYS A 23 3.88 -16.48 -13.88
C LYS A 23 4.40 -15.19 -13.20
N SER A 24 3.50 -14.38 -12.66
CA SER A 24 3.80 -13.14 -11.97
C SER A 24 3.54 -13.26 -10.46
N GLU A 25 3.58 -14.47 -9.90
CA GLU A 25 3.49 -14.67 -8.46
C GLU A 25 4.66 -13.96 -7.76
N HIS A 26 4.35 -13.01 -6.89
CA HIS A 26 5.33 -12.27 -6.11
C HIS A 26 4.75 -11.87 -4.76
N LEU A 27 5.62 -11.50 -3.82
CA LEU A 27 5.18 -10.91 -2.56
C LEU A 27 4.77 -9.46 -2.79
N ALA A 28 3.59 -9.11 -2.31
CA ALA A 28 3.09 -7.75 -2.31
C ALA A 28 2.77 -7.31 -0.89
N VAL A 29 2.86 -6.00 -0.65
CA VAL A 29 2.56 -5.41 0.66
C VAL A 29 1.15 -4.84 0.64
N TYR A 30 0.38 -5.18 1.67
CA TYR A 30 -0.99 -4.71 1.87
C TYR A 30 -1.04 -3.83 3.10
N ILE A 31 -1.83 -2.76 3.07
CA ILE A 31 -2.23 -2.03 4.28
C ILE A 31 -3.55 -2.61 4.78
N VAL A 32 -3.54 -3.12 6.01
CA VAL A 32 -4.71 -3.66 6.71
C VAL A 32 -5.20 -2.59 7.67
N THR A 33 -6.38 -2.03 7.39
CA THR A 33 -7.04 -1.01 8.21
C THR A 33 -8.35 -1.57 8.78
N ASP A 34 -9.03 -0.78 9.60
CA ASP A 34 -10.40 -1.05 10.06
C ASP A 34 -11.44 -0.95 8.92
N GLN A 35 -11.15 -0.18 7.88
CA GLN A 35 -12.02 0.02 6.71
C GLN A 35 -11.86 -1.05 5.64
N GLY A 36 -10.78 -1.83 5.68
CA GLY A 36 -10.51 -2.89 4.71
C GLY A 36 -9.02 -3.13 4.49
N GLU A 37 -8.73 -3.91 3.46
CA GLU A 37 -7.36 -4.26 3.09
C GLU A 37 -7.10 -3.81 1.66
N TYR A 38 -6.01 -3.08 1.45
CA TYR A 38 -5.66 -2.54 0.15
C TYR A 38 -4.24 -2.93 -0.22
N LEU A 39 -4.02 -3.29 -1.48
CA LEU A 39 -2.67 -3.43 -2.01
C LEU A 39 -2.02 -2.05 -2.00
N ILE A 40 -0.98 -1.83 -1.19
CA ILE A 40 -0.39 -0.49 -1.06
C ILE A 40 0.87 -0.36 -1.91
N ARG A 41 0.94 0.72 -2.69
CA ARG A 41 2.07 1.07 -3.55
C ARG A 41 2.31 2.56 -3.50
N GLN A 42 3.56 2.98 -3.68
CA GLN A 42 3.91 4.37 -3.97
C GLN A 42 3.21 4.84 -5.25
N ALA A 43 2.59 6.02 -5.20
CA ALA A 43 1.81 6.59 -6.32
C ALA A 43 2.67 6.89 -7.56
N ASP A 44 3.93 7.29 -7.36
CA ASP A 44 4.90 7.57 -8.43
C ASP A 44 5.90 6.41 -8.66
N GLY A 45 5.70 5.28 -7.98
CA GLY A 45 6.64 4.17 -7.97
C GLY A 45 6.67 3.40 -9.29
N ASN A 46 7.88 3.13 -9.80
CA ASN A 46 8.05 2.26 -10.97
C ASN A 46 7.56 0.83 -10.66
N PRO A 47 6.65 0.24 -11.48
CA PRO A 47 6.13 -1.09 -11.24
C PRO A 47 7.16 -2.22 -11.19
N PHE A 48 8.35 -1.99 -11.77
CA PHE A 48 9.47 -2.93 -11.81
C PHE A 48 10.49 -2.71 -10.69
N MET A 49 10.32 -1.68 -9.86
CA MET A 49 11.20 -1.43 -8.72
C MET A 49 10.64 -2.04 -7.43
N PRO A 50 11.52 -2.38 -6.45
CA PRO A 50 11.08 -2.82 -5.14
C PRO A 50 10.16 -1.78 -4.49
N ASN A 51 9.04 -2.23 -3.94
CA ASN A 51 8.12 -1.35 -3.25
C ASN A 51 8.78 -0.87 -1.94
N GLU A 52 8.98 0.44 -1.79
CA GLU A 52 9.60 1.07 -0.62
C GLU A 52 8.86 0.81 0.71
N LEU A 53 7.61 0.36 0.63
CA LEU A 53 6.81 -0.05 1.78
C LEU A 53 7.07 -1.50 2.20
N MET A 54 7.73 -2.33 1.38
CA MET A 54 8.04 -3.72 1.74
C MET A 54 8.94 -3.85 2.98
N PRO A 55 10.00 -3.04 3.17
CA PRO A 55 10.79 -3.06 4.40
C PRO A 55 10.00 -2.67 5.66
N LEU A 56 8.88 -1.96 5.50
CA LEU A 56 7.99 -1.55 6.58
C LEU A 56 6.94 -2.64 6.90
N ALA A 57 6.95 -3.77 6.19
CA ALA A 57 6.05 -4.88 6.46
C ALA A 57 6.14 -5.35 7.92
N GLY A 58 4.98 -5.54 8.53
CA GLY A 58 4.82 -5.88 9.94
C GLY A 58 4.61 -4.67 10.85
N LYS A 59 4.95 -3.45 10.40
CA LYS A 59 4.78 -2.19 11.13
C LYS A 59 3.40 -1.58 10.87
N THR A 60 2.95 -0.72 11.78
CA THR A 60 1.79 0.15 11.57
C THR A 60 2.29 1.48 11.02
N ILE A 61 1.66 1.97 9.95
CA ILE A 61 1.97 3.26 9.34
C ILE A 61 0.70 4.10 9.21
N VAL A 62 0.90 5.39 9.05
CA VAL A 62 -0.12 6.31 8.54
C VAL A 62 0.29 6.68 7.12
N ALA A 63 -0.59 6.46 6.15
CA ALA A 63 -0.33 6.72 4.74
C ALA A 63 -1.45 7.57 4.12
N THR A 64 -1.08 8.51 3.26
CA THR A 64 -2.00 9.40 2.57
C THR A 64 -1.85 9.20 1.07
N GLY A 65 -2.98 9.07 0.36
CA GLY A 65 -2.98 8.69 -1.05
C GLY A 65 -4.37 8.51 -1.62
N THR A 66 -4.47 7.87 -2.78
CA THR A 66 -5.75 7.60 -3.46
C THR A 66 -6.00 6.10 -3.57
N ILE A 67 -7.27 5.68 -3.59
CA ILE A 67 -7.64 4.30 -3.87
C ILE A 67 -8.07 4.20 -5.34
N GLU A 68 -7.43 3.31 -6.10
CA GLU A 68 -7.85 2.89 -7.42
C GLU A 68 -8.20 1.39 -7.38
N ASP A 69 -9.48 1.06 -7.52
CA ASP A 69 -10.05 -0.27 -7.31
C ASP A 69 -9.69 -0.87 -5.93
N TYR A 70 -8.69 -1.75 -5.89
CA TYR A 70 -8.20 -2.42 -4.68
C TYR A 70 -6.77 -1.99 -4.30
N VAL A 71 -6.20 -1.03 -5.04
CA VAL A 71 -4.84 -0.53 -4.89
C VAL A 71 -4.88 0.83 -4.21
N PHE A 72 -4.19 0.96 -3.08
CA PHE A 72 -3.95 2.23 -2.44
C PHE A 72 -2.61 2.82 -2.92
N LEU A 73 -2.70 3.86 -3.73
CA LEU A 73 -1.57 4.62 -4.25
C LEU A 73 -1.17 5.67 -3.20
N ALA A 74 -0.24 5.30 -2.33
CA ALA A 74 0.31 6.15 -1.28
C ALA A 74 1.22 7.23 -1.89
N GLU A 75 0.86 8.49 -1.66
CA GLU A 75 1.67 9.66 -2.01
C GLU A 75 2.67 9.99 -0.89
N SER A 76 2.32 9.68 0.36
CA SER A 76 3.19 9.86 1.52
C SER A 76 2.85 8.88 2.64
N TRP A 77 3.83 8.56 3.48
CA TRP A 77 3.63 7.71 4.65
C TRP A 77 4.65 8.01 5.75
N TYR A 78 4.29 7.71 6.98
CA TYR A 78 5.17 7.76 8.13
C TYR A 78 4.81 6.68 9.15
N GLU A 79 5.79 6.28 9.94
CA GLU A 79 5.55 5.47 11.14
C GLU A 79 5.09 6.43 12.26
N PRO A 80 3.89 6.26 12.84
CA PRO A 80 3.49 7.07 13.98
C PRO A 80 4.42 6.76 15.16
N GLU A 81 4.97 7.80 15.78
CA GLU A 81 5.73 7.66 17.03
C GLU A 81 4.78 7.10 18.10
N VAL A 82 5.15 5.96 18.70
CA VAL A 82 4.42 5.29 19.79
C VAL A 82 4.82 5.83 21.15
#